data_AF-A0A959Z602-F1
#
_entry.id   AF-A0A959Z602-F1
#
_cell.length_a   1.000
_cell.length_b   1.000
_cell.length_c   1.000
_cell.angle_alpha   90.00
_cell.angle_beta   90.00
_cell.angle_gamma   90.00
#
_symmetry.space_group_name_H-M   'P 1'
#
loop_
_entity.id
_entity.type
_entity.pdbx_description
1 polymer ?
#
loop_
_entity_poly.entity_id
_entity_poly.type
_entity_poly.pdbx_seq_one_letter_code
_entity_poly.pdbx_strand_id
1 'polypeptide(L)'
;MERTKLTFIILIFISACNSADHQLSSEELAQYRRDLTSNEVNKICVAAYHLGEAHDTLSVPALLKNLDDPRISHHIQHKGMSVYYCKAGALRKISELDIEINQHNQPDSAVIKRFIIWANDNKLSDIKAKSNFSISRWQTKKDKTYPYRAEMYKDVLYNDTIRKLNEQEILALLGEPDRKQDGYFYYTISKTSVLSWNLHTRTLVIKFADSQTIEWIKVHE
;
A
#
# COMPACT_ATOMS: atom_id res chain seq x y z
N MET A 1 -69.63 36.92 -24.98
CA MET A 1 -69.90 36.63 -23.55
C MET A 1 -70.29 35.17 -23.51
N GLU A 2 -69.54 34.23 -22.95
CA GLU A 2 -68.76 34.23 -21.72
C GLU A 2 -67.40 33.56 -21.91
N ARG A 3 -66.37 34.12 -21.26
CA ARG A 3 -65.08 33.50 -21.00
C ARG A 3 -65.17 32.87 -19.62
N THR A 4 -64.78 31.60 -19.43
CA THR A 4 -64.03 31.24 -18.23
C THR A 4 -63.37 29.85 -18.30
N LYS A 5 -62.04 29.91 -18.15
CA LYS A 5 -61.17 29.01 -17.37
C LYS A 5 -60.81 27.65 -17.97
N LEU A 6 -59.81 27.75 -18.85
CA LEU A 6 -58.77 26.75 -19.11
C LEU A 6 -58.03 26.44 -17.80
N THR A 7 -58.27 25.27 -17.21
CA THR A 7 -57.50 24.78 -16.06
C THR A 7 -56.45 23.80 -16.58
N PHE A 8 -55.26 24.33 -16.86
CA PHE A 8 -54.06 23.57 -17.19
C PHE A 8 -53.42 23.13 -15.85
N ILE A 9 -53.68 21.90 -15.41
CA ILE A 9 -52.89 21.29 -14.33
C ILE A 9 -51.88 20.37 -14.98
N ILE A 10 -50.65 20.88 -14.98
CA ILE A 10 -49.41 20.20 -15.30
C ILE A 10 -49.20 19.09 -14.26
N LEU A 11 -49.29 17.82 -14.66
CA LEU A 11 -48.82 16.68 -13.89
C LEU A 11 -47.40 16.33 -14.36
N ILE A 12 -46.42 16.98 -13.72
CA ILE A 12 -44.99 16.67 -13.84
C ILE A 12 -44.66 15.42 -13.01
N PHE A 13 -44.06 14.45 -13.70
CA PHE A 13 -43.12 13.43 -13.23
C PHE A 13 -43.00 13.16 -11.71
N ILE A 14 -43.57 12.04 -11.29
CA ILE A 14 -43.13 11.21 -10.15
C ILE A 14 -43.07 9.81 -10.78
N SER A 15 -41.93 9.14 -11.00
CA SER A 15 -40.90 8.80 -10.02
C SER A 15 -39.65 8.37 -10.80
N ALA A 16 -38.60 9.19 -10.76
CA ALA A 16 -37.24 8.79 -11.11
C ALA A 16 -36.44 8.75 -9.80
N CYS A 17 -36.60 7.67 -9.04
CA CYS A 17 -35.70 7.27 -7.95
C CYS A 17 -35.76 5.75 -7.77
N ASN A 18 -35.39 5.00 -8.83
CA ASN A 18 -34.77 3.70 -8.60
C ASN A 18 -33.26 3.97 -8.52
N SER A 19 -32.79 4.42 -7.36
CA SER A 19 -31.40 4.14 -6.97
C SER A 19 -31.32 2.66 -6.64
N ALA A 20 -31.43 1.83 -7.68
CA ALA A 20 -31.03 0.45 -7.61
C ALA A 20 -29.53 0.49 -7.39
N ASP A 21 -29.12 0.10 -6.20
CA ASP A 21 -27.75 -0.27 -5.91
C ASP A 21 -27.37 -1.31 -6.98
N HIS A 22 -26.62 -0.89 -8.01
CA HIS A 22 -26.32 -1.73 -9.16
C HIS A 22 -25.30 -2.77 -8.72
N GLN A 23 -25.79 -3.84 -8.11
CA GLN A 23 -24.98 -4.97 -7.71
C GLN A 23 -24.43 -5.63 -8.98
N LEU A 24 -23.10 -5.62 -9.13
CA LEU A 24 -22.44 -6.22 -10.28
C LEU A 24 -22.79 -7.69 -10.39
N SER A 25 -23.18 -8.12 -11.59
CA SER A 25 -23.44 -9.52 -11.89
C SER A 25 -22.14 -10.34 -11.85
N SER A 26 -22.27 -11.65 -11.65
CA SER A 26 -21.13 -12.58 -11.67
C SER A 26 -20.38 -12.56 -13.01
N GLU A 27 -21.07 -12.28 -14.11
CA GLU A 27 -20.48 -12.17 -15.44
C GLU A 27 -19.64 -10.90 -15.59
N GLU A 28 -20.13 -9.76 -15.09
CA GLU A 28 -19.37 -8.51 -15.05
C GLU A 28 -18.12 -8.64 -14.18
N LEU A 29 -18.23 -9.25 -12.99
CA LEU A 29 -17.07 -9.52 -12.14
C LEU A 29 -16.05 -10.41 -12.84
N ALA A 30 -16.49 -11.46 -13.54
CA ALA A 30 -15.60 -12.32 -14.32
C ALA A 30 -14.93 -11.54 -15.46
N GLN A 31 -15.63 -10.62 -16.11
CA GLN A 31 -15.06 -9.75 -17.14
C GLN A 31 -14.01 -8.79 -16.55
N TYR A 32 -14.29 -8.13 -15.44
CA TYR A 32 -13.32 -7.26 -14.77
C TYR A 32 -12.07 -8.03 -14.33
N ARG A 33 -12.20 -9.25 -13.80
CA ARG A 33 -11.04 -10.10 -13.48
C ARG A 33 -10.17 -10.39 -14.69
N ARG A 34 -10.76 -10.60 -15.87
CA ARG A 34 -10.00 -10.75 -17.14
C ARG A 34 -9.31 -9.44 -17.52
N ASP A 35 -10.02 -8.33 -17.41
CA ASP A 35 -9.53 -7.01 -17.79
C ASP A 35 -8.33 -6.52 -16.95
N LEU A 36 -8.16 -7.02 -15.71
CA LEU A 36 -6.95 -6.78 -14.91
C LEU A 36 -5.64 -7.25 -15.58
N THR A 37 -5.74 -8.20 -16.51
CA THR A 37 -4.60 -8.75 -17.27
C THR A 37 -4.43 -8.11 -18.65
N SER A 38 -5.27 -7.14 -18.99
CA SER A 38 -5.22 -6.40 -20.25
C SER A 38 -3.95 -5.55 -20.37
N ASN A 39 -3.54 -5.28 -21.61
CA ASN A 39 -2.52 -4.26 -21.90
C ASN A 39 -3.10 -2.83 -21.89
N GLU A 40 -4.42 -2.70 -22.01
CA GLU A 40 -5.14 -1.43 -22.01
C GLU A 40 -5.28 -0.86 -20.60
N VAL A 41 -4.60 0.27 -20.33
CA VAL A 41 -4.60 0.92 -19.00
C VAL A 41 -6.01 1.24 -18.52
N ASN A 42 -6.87 1.71 -19.43
CA ASN A 42 -8.25 2.08 -19.08
C ASN A 42 -9.04 0.86 -18.57
N LYS A 43 -8.90 -0.30 -19.22
CA LYS A 43 -9.57 -1.54 -18.80
C LYS A 43 -9.11 -1.98 -17.42
N ILE A 44 -7.80 -1.89 -17.16
CA ILE A 44 -7.22 -2.25 -15.87
C ILE A 44 -7.75 -1.35 -14.75
N CYS A 45 -7.76 -0.02 -14.96
CA CYS A 45 -8.23 0.92 -13.94
C CYS A 45 -9.73 0.78 -13.65
N VAL A 46 -10.57 0.63 -14.68
CA VAL A 46 -12.01 0.42 -14.52
C VAL A 46 -12.28 -0.90 -13.80
N ALA A 47 -11.60 -1.98 -14.20
CA ALA A 47 -11.70 -3.27 -13.52
C ALA A 47 -11.29 -3.19 -12.06
N ALA A 48 -10.14 -2.57 -11.76
CA ALA A 48 -9.67 -2.40 -10.39
C ALA A 48 -10.68 -1.62 -9.54
N TYR A 49 -11.25 -0.53 -10.07
CA TYR A 49 -12.29 0.24 -9.39
C TYR A 49 -13.48 -0.65 -8.99
N HIS A 50 -14.10 -1.33 -9.95
CA HIS A 50 -15.29 -2.14 -9.72
C HIS A 50 -15.03 -3.34 -8.80
N LEU A 51 -13.90 -4.03 -8.95
CA LEU A 51 -13.51 -5.14 -8.08
C LEU A 51 -13.23 -4.68 -6.65
N GLY A 52 -12.68 -3.46 -6.49
CA GLY A 52 -12.49 -2.82 -5.21
C GLY A 52 -13.81 -2.48 -4.51
N GLU A 53 -14.79 -1.89 -5.22
CA GLU A 53 -16.12 -1.62 -4.66
C GLU A 53 -16.83 -2.92 -4.25
N ALA A 54 -16.67 -3.99 -5.05
CA ALA A 54 -17.25 -5.29 -4.77
C ALA A 54 -16.51 -6.09 -3.67
N HIS A 55 -15.41 -5.57 -3.12
CA HIS A 55 -14.54 -6.28 -2.17
C HIS A 55 -14.13 -7.69 -2.66
N ASP A 56 -13.85 -7.82 -3.97
CA ASP A 56 -13.64 -9.12 -4.62
C ASP A 56 -12.27 -9.75 -4.29
N THR A 57 -12.24 -10.63 -3.29
CA THR A 57 -11.02 -11.32 -2.85
C THR A 57 -10.42 -12.24 -3.90
N LEU A 58 -11.22 -12.75 -4.84
CA LEU A 58 -10.74 -13.62 -5.94
C LEU A 58 -9.82 -12.87 -6.93
N SER A 59 -9.94 -11.54 -7.00
CA SER A 59 -9.10 -10.71 -7.87
C SER A 59 -7.74 -10.35 -7.27
N VAL A 60 -7.51 -10.61 -5.98
CA VAL A 60 -6.29 -10.19 -5.26
C VAL A 60 -5.00 -10.64 -5.94
N PRO A 61 -4.83 -11.90 -6.40
CA PRO A 61 -3.63 -12.30 -7.15
C PRO A 61 -3.37 -11.45 -8.40
N ALA A 62 -4.43 -11.12 -9.16
CA ALA A 62 -4.32 -10.34 -10.39
C ALA A 62 -4.05 -8.86 -10.10
N LEU A 63 -4.61 -8.33 -9.01
CA LEU A 63 -4.33 -6.97 -8.52
C LEU A 63 -2.88 -6.83 -8.04
N LEU A 64 -2.32 -7.84 -7.38
CA LEU A 64 -0.93 -7.84 -6.91
C LEU A 64 0.08 -8.02 -8.06
N LYS A 65 -0.32 -8.69 -9.14
CA LYS A 65 0.56 -8.90 -10.31
C LYS A 65 0.88 -7.56 -10.98
N ASN A 66 2.18 -7.27 -11.10
CA ASN A 66 2.70 -6.01 -11.66
C ASN A 66 2.04 -4.79 -10.98
N LEU A 67 1.93 -4.82 -9.65
CA LEU A 67 1.33 -3.72 -8.90
C LEU A 67 2.13 -2.42 -9.08
N ASP A 68 3.43 -2.51 -9.36
CA ASP A 68 4.35 -1.40 -9.61
C ASP A 68 4.21 -0.74 -11.00
N ASP A 69 3.12 -0.98 -11.73
CA ASP A 69 2.90 -0.44 -13.07
C ASP A 69 2.62 1.08 -13.04
N PRO A 70 3.53 1.93 -13.61
CA PRO A 70 3.41 3.38 -13.56
C PRO A 70 2.56 3.97 -14.69
N ARG A 71 2.03 3.16 -15.61
CA ARG A 71 1.28 3.66 -16.78
C ARG A 71 0.04 4.45 -16.35
N ILE A 72 -0.23 5.55 -17.04
CA ILE A 72 -1.28 6.51 -16.67
C ILE A 72 -2.53 6.32 -17.54
N SER A 73 -3.69 6.36 -16.90
CA SER A 73 -5.00 6.33 -17.57
C SER A 73 -5.35 7.70 -18.14
N HIS A 74 -5.88 7.69 -19.36
CA HIS A 74 -6.46 8.87 -20.02
C HIS A 74 -8.00 8.80 -20.08
N HIS A 75 -8.60 7.75 -19.50
CA HIS A 75 -10.06 7.64 -19.40
C HIS A 75 -10.63 8.75 -18.52
N ILE A 76 -11.78 9.30 -18.89
CA ILE A 76 -12.36 10.47 -18.21
C ILE A 76 -12.57 10.27 -16.70
N GLN A 77 -12.97 9.06 -16.28
CA GLN A 77 -13.22 8.74 -14.86
C GLN A 77 -11.94 8.51 -14.04
N HIS A 78 -10.82 8.19 -14.69
CA HIS A 78 -9.55 7.84 -14.03
C HIS A 78 -8.39 8.67 -14.58
N LYS A 79 -8.68 9.84 -15.13
CA LYS A 79 -7.71 10.64 -15.88
C LYS A 79 -6.56 11.05 -14.97
N GLY A 80 -5.34 10.71 -15.35
CA GLY A 80 -4.13 11.01 -14.57
C GLY A 80 -3.82 10.01 -13.46
N MET A 81 -4.65 8.99 -13.24
CA MET A 81 -4.36 7.92 -12.29
C MET A 81 -3.44 6.88 -12.92
N SER A 82 -2.45 6.41 -12.16
CA SER A 82 -1.60 5.28 -12.57
C SER A 82 -2.31 3.94 -12.37
N VAL A 83 -1.89 2.91 -13.12
CA VAL A 83 -2.31 1.52 -12.88
C VAL A 83 -2.03 1.12 -11.44
N TYR A 84 -0.84 1.46 -10.92
CA TYR A 84 -0.50 1.31 -9.49
C TYR A 84 -1.57 1.92 -8.59
N TYR A 85 -1.93 3.19 -8.78
CA TYR A 85 -2.92 3.86 -7.96
C TYR A 85 -4.28 3.17 -8.00
N CYS A 86 -4.75 2.80 -9.21
CA CYS A 86 -6.01 2.10 -9.39
C CYS A 86 -6.03 0.74 -8.65
N LYS A 87 -4.99 -0.09 -8.84
CA LYS A 87 -4.89 -1.41 -8.22
C LYS A 87 -4.69 -1.34 -6.70
N ALA A 88 -3.81 -0.43 -6.24
CA ALA A 88 -3.57 -0.22 -4.81
C ALA A 88 -4.84 0.32 -4.12
N GLY A 89 -5.60 1.20 -4.78
CA GLY A 89 -6.88 1.68 -4.30
C GLY A 89 -7.91 0.55 -4.14
N ALA A 90 -7.97 -0.37 -5.11
CA ALA A 90 -8.80 -1.56 -5.03
C ALA A 90 -8.38 -2.47 -3.86
N LEU A 91 -7.08 -2.77 -3.74
CA LEU A 91 -6.54 -3.57 -2.65
C LEU A 91 -6.80 -2.93 -1.28
N ARG A 92 -6.71 -1.60 -1.16
CA ARG A 92 -7.03 -0.88 0.07
C ARG A 92 -8.50 -1.09 0.48
N LYS A 93 -9.43 -1.09 -0.46
CA LYS A 93 -10.84 -1.37 -0.18
C LYS A 93 -11.05 -2.82 0.25
N ILE A 94 -10.51 -3.77 -0.52
CA ILE A 94 -10.66 -5.21 -0.23
C ILE A 94 -10.03 -5.59 1.12
N SER A 95 -8.88 -4.97 1.46
CA SER A 95 -8.13 -5.30 2.67
C SER A 95 -8.50 -4.49 3.91
N GLU A 96 -9.22 -3.38 3.72
CA GLU A 96 -9.52 -2.38 4.76
C GLU A 96 -8.28 -1.84 5.50
N LEU A 97 -7.07 -2.01 4.92
CA LEU A 97 -5.85 -1.52 5.52
C LEU A 97 -5.81 0.02 5.48
N ASP A 98 -5.48 0.62 6.61
CA ASP A 98 -5.17 2.05 6.66
C ASP A 98 -3.79 2.31 6.03
N ILE A 99 -3.81 2.55 4.72
CA ILE A 99 -2.64 2.87 3.89
C ILE A 99 -2.95 4.12 3.07
N GLU A 100 -2.13 5.14 3.26
CA GLU A 100 -2.15 6.31 2.40
C GLU A 100 -1.53 5.96 1.04
N ILE A 101 -2.28 6.18 -0.04
CA ILE A 101 -1.83 6.00 -1.42
C ILE A 101 -2.00 7.33 -2.11
N ASN A 102 -0.90 7.90 -2.62
CA ASN A 102 -0.92 9.17 -3.31
C ASN A 102 -0.92 8.96 -4.83
N GLN A 103 -1.84 9.64 -5.53
CA GLN A 103 -2.02 9.53 -6.98
C GLN A 103 -0.82 9.99 -7.81
N HIS A 104 0.00 10.90 -7.28
CA HIS A 104 1.13 11.51 -8.00
C HIS A 104 2.47 10.89 -7.64
N ASN A 105 2.51 9.97 -6.68
CA ASN A 105 3.74 9.32 -6.26
C ASN A 105 4.06 8.13 -7.16
N GLN A 106 5.36 7.89 -7.33
CA GLN A 106 5.84 6.62 -7.89
C GLN A 106 5.40 5.44 -7.01
N PRO A 107 5.28 4.23 -7.58
CA PRO A 107 4.92 3.04 -6.81
C PRO A 107 5.78 2.87 -5.55
N ASP A 108 5.17 2.91 -4.38
CA ASP A 108 5.89 2.72 -3.11
C ASP A 108 6.05 1.23 -2.81
N SER A 109 7.28 0.75 -2.86
CA SER A 109 7.62 -0.64 -2.52
C SER A 109 7.16 -1.07 -1.13
N ALA A 110 7.08 -0.17 -0.14
CA ALA A 110 6.52 -0.49 1.18
C ALA A 110 5.01 -0.76 1.13
N VAL A 111 4.26 0.06 0.39
CA VAL A 111 2.82 -0.12 0.20
C VAL A 111 2.55 -1.46 -0.50
N ILE A 112 3.29 -1.74 -1.58
CA ILE A 112 3.20 -3.02 -2.30
C ILE A 112 3.49 -4.19 -1.36
N LYS A 113 4.55 -4.11 -0.55
CA LYS A 113 4.91 -5.14 0.43
C LYS A 113 3.79 -5.38 1.44
N ARG A 114 3.16 -4.32 1.97
CA ARG A 114 2.03 -4.44 2.90
C ARG A 114 0.87 -5.22 2.29
N PHE A 115 0.51 -4.95 1.04
CA PHE A 115 -0.56 -5.70 0.37
C PHE A 115 -0.19 -7.17 0.11
N ILE A 116 1.05 -7.45 -0.27
CA ILE A 116 1.51 -8.83 -0.47
C ILE A 116 1.49 -9.62 0.85
N ILE A 117 2.00 -9.02 1.93
CA ILE A 117 2.00 -9.64 3.27
C ILE A 117 0.57 -9.95 3.70
N TRP A 118 -0.32 -8.95 3.64
CA TRP A 118 -1.73 -9.14 3.97
C TRP A 118 -2.39 -10.24 3.15
N ALA A 119 -2.15 -10.29 1.84
CA ALA A 119 -2.74 -11.31 0.97
C ALA A 119 -2.23 -12.72 1.32
N ASN A 120 -0.96 -12.86 1.66
CA ASN A 120 -0.37 -14.14 2.07
C ASN A 120 -0.91 -14.59 3.43
N ASP A 121 -1.02 -13.69 4.41
CA ASP A 121 -1.58 -13.99 5.73
C ASP A 121 -3.04 -14.47 5.65
N ASN A 122 -3.79 -13.92 4.69
CA ASN A 122 -5.18 -14.31 4.40
C ASN A 122 -5.32 -15.45 3.39
N LYS A 123 -4.20 -16.07 2.95
CA LYS A 123 -4.18 -17.16 1.96
C LYS A 123 -4.88 -16.80 0.64
N LEU A 124 -4.83 -15.52 0.26
CA LEU A 124 -5.39 -14.99 -0.99
C LEU A 124 -4.38 -15.01 -2.14
N SER A 125 -3.09 -15.21 -1.84
CA SER A 125 -2.02 -15.29 -2.84
C SER A 125 -0.81 -16.07 -2.28
N ASP A 126 0.05 -16.55 -3.19
CA ASP A 126 1.37 -17.13 -2.88
C ASP A 126 2.51 -16.26 -3.43
N ILE A 127 2.24 -14.99 -3.75
CA ILE A 127 3.24 -14.05 -4.27
C ILE A 127 4.24 -13.73 -3.16
N LYS A 128 5.52 -13.99 -3.43
CA LYS A 128 6.59 -13.59 -2.52
C LYS A 128 6.92 -12.12 -2.72
N ALA A 129 6.84 -11.33 -1.66
CA ALA A 129 7.33 -9.96 -1.68
C ALA A 129 8.83 -9.97 -2.01
N LYS A 130 9.23 -9.21 -3.03
CA LYS A 130 10.65 -9.04 -3.36
C LYS A 130 11.31 -8.20 -2.26
N SER A 131 11.95 -8.86 -1.32
CA SER A 131 12.78 -8.21 -0.32
C SER A 131 14.10 -7.78 -0.95
N ASN A 132 14.46 -6.51 -0.81
CA ASN A 132 15.80 -6.02 -1.17
C ASN A 132 16.76 -6.13 0.02
N PHE A 133 16.26 -6.59 1.18
CA PHE A 133 17.03 -6.72 2.39
C PHE A 133 18.18 -7.70 2.20
N SER A 134 19.37 -7.21 2.51
CA SER A 134 20.60 -7.98 2.50
C SER A 134 21.34 -7.68 3.79
N ILE A 135 21.62 -8.72 4.58
CA ILE A 135 22.34 -8.62 5.86
C ILE A 135 23.70 -7.94 5.65
N SER A 136 24.46 -8.40 4.65
CA SER A 136 25.79 -7.85 4.35
C SER A 136 25.72 -6.37 3.98
N ARG A 137 24.74 -5.96 3.14
CA ARG A 137 24.55 -4.54 2.81
C ARG A 137 24.08 -3.73 4.03
N TRP A 138 23.18 -4.28 4.85
CA TRP A 138 22.63 -3.59 6.02
C TRP A 138 23.72 -3.27 7.06
N GLN A 139 24.62 -4.23 7.27
CA GLN A 139 25.74 -4.13 8.20
C GLN A 139 26.95 -3.41 7.60
N THR A 140 26.97 -3.14 6.29
CA THR A 140 28.08 -2.41 5.66
C THR A 140 28.15 -1.00 6.21
N LYS A 141 29.28 -0.68 6.85
CA LYS A 141 29.60 0.64 7.37
C LYS A 141 30.72 1.25 6.53
N LYS A 142 30.50 2.48 6.05
CA LYS A 142 31.52 3.29 5.37
C LYS A 142 31.71 4.57 6.15
N ASP A 143 32.92 4.79 6.63
CA ASP A 143 33.28 5.85 7.57
C ASP A 143 32.39 5.82 8.83
N LYS A 144 31.47 6.79 8.95
CA LYS A 144 30.52 6.93 10.06
C LYS A 144 29.07 6.74 9.62
N THR A 145 28.84 6.15 8.46
CA THR A 145 27.51 6.03 7.84
C THR A 145 27.22 4.61 7.35
N TYR A 146 25.93 4.30 7.21
CA TYR A 146 25.45 3.03 6.65
C TYR A 146 24.77 3.29 5.31
N PRO A 147 25.49 3.19 4.19
CA PRO A 147 25.03 3.70 2.89
C PRO A 147 23.75 3.02 2.38
N TYR A 148 23.45 1.81 2.83
CA TYR A 148 22.36 1.02 2.26
C TYR A 148 21.12 0.94 3.16
N ARG A 149 21.18 1.37 4.44
CA ARG A 149 20.05 1.23 5.35
C ARG A 149 18.83 2.05 4.89
N ALA A 150 19.04 3.21 4.28
CA ALA A 150 17.97 4.04 3.72
C ALA A 150 17.14 3.34 2.63
N GLU A 151 17.74 2.43 1.86
CA GLU A 151 17.05 1.68 0.81
C GLU A 151 16.28 0.46 1.35
N MET A 152 16.67 -0.04 2.53
CA MET A 152 16.22 -1.33 3.05
C MET A 152 15.42 -1.25 4.36
N TYR A 153 15.37 -0.09 5.04
CA TYR A 153 14.74 -0.02 6.37
C TYR A 153 13.25 -0.40 6.36
N LYS A 154 12.54 -0.17 5.25
CA LYS A 154 11.15 -0.59 5.06
C LYS A 154 11.00 -2.11 5.15
N ASP A 155 12.01 -2.87 4.73
CA ASP A 155 12.03 -4.33 4.78
C ASP A 155 12.32 -4.88 6.18
N VAL A 156 12.85 -4.03 7.07
CA VAL A 156 12.99 -4.34 8.50
C VAL A 156 11.73 -3.90 9.24
N LEU A 157 11.26 -2.68 8.96
CA LEU A 157 10.13 -2.05 9.62
C LEU A 157 8.81 -2.83 9.44
N TYR A 158 8.56 -3.38 8.25
CA TYR A 158 7.27 -3.99 7.90
C TYR A 158 7.32 -5.52 7.76
N ASN A 159 8.39 -6.17 8.24
CA ASN A 159 8.53 -7.62 8.11
C ASN A 159 8.08 -8.34 9.38
N ASP A 160 7.00 -9.11 9.27
CA ASP A 160 6.42 -9.82 10.41
C ASP A 160 7.27 -10.97 10.91
N THR A 161 8.13 -11.55 10.08
CA THR A 161 9.13 -12.51 10.55
C THR A 161 10.13 -11.81 11.46
N ILE A 162 10.60 -10.61 11.09
CA ILE A 162 11.52 -9.82 11.92
C ILE A 162 10.86 -9.41 13.24
N ARG A 163 9.57 -9.04 13.21
CA ARG A 163 8.80 -8.65 14.41
C ARG A 163 8.60 -9.79 15.41
N LYS A 164 8.78 -11.04 14.98
CA LYS A 164 8.70 -12.24 15.83
C LYS A 164 10.06 -12.68 16.38
N LEU A 165 11.15 -12.01 16.00
CA LEU A 165 12.49 -12.34 16.45
C LEU A 165 12.74 -11.81 17.87
N ASN A 166 13.54 -12.57 18.62
CA ASN A 166 14.06 -12.14 19.91
C ASN A 166 15.27 -11.21 19.77
N GLU A 167 15.77 -10.71 20.89
CA GLU A 167 16.88 -9.77 20.93
C GLU A 167 18.16 -10.30 20.25
N GLN A 168 18.53 -11.57 20.52
CA GLN A 168 19.74 -12.18 19.96
C GLN A 168 19.62 -12.40 18.46
N GLU A 169 18.45 -12.83 17.98
CA GLU A 169 18.16 -13.01 16.57
C GLU A 169 18.19 -11.68 15.81
N ILE A 170 17.69 -10.61 16.42
CA ILE A 170 17.79 -9.25 15.86
C ILE A 170 19.24 -8.80 15.75
N LEU A 171 20.07 -9.03 16.77
CA LEU A 171 21.51 -8.69 16.70
C LEU A 171 22.23 -9.52 15.62
N ALA A 172 21.91 -10.81 15.50
CA ALA A 172 22.47 -11.65 14.45
C ALA A 172 22.07 -11.16 13.04
N LEU A 173 20.83 -10.69 12.87
CA LEU A 173 20.29 -10.23 11.59
C LEU A 173 20.75 -8.82 11.22
N LEU A 174 20.65 -7.86 12.15
CA LEU A 174 20.83 -6.43 11.89
C LEU A 174 22.20 -5.92 12.32
N GLY A 175 22.97 -6.72 13.06
CA GLY A 175 24.21 -6.31 13.70
C GLY A 175 23.96 -5.47 14.95
N GLU A 176 25.05 -4.97 15.55
CA GLU A 176 24.96 -4.09 16.72
C GLU A 176 24.24 -2.77 16.39
N PRO A 177 23.30 -2.31 17.24
CA PRO A 177 22.69 -1.00 17.09
C PRO A 177 23.71 0.11 17.37
N ASP A 178 23.47 1.30 16.81
CA ASP A 178 24.32 2.47 17.06
C ASP A 178 24.18 2.99 18.49
N ARG A 179 23.03 2.73 19.11
CA ARG A 179 22.77 2.97 20.53
C ARG A 179 21.83 1.89 21.06
N LYS A 180 22.05 1.46 22.29
CA LYS A 180 21.17 0.57 23.05
C LYS A 180 20.88 1.21 24.40
N GLN A 181 19.61 1.28 24.80
CA GLN A 181 19.20 1.84 26.08
C GLN A 181 17.85 1.24 26.48
N ASP A 182 17.69 0.72 27.70
CA ASP A 182 16.40 0.32 28.29
C ASP A 182 15.49 -0.55 27.37
N GLY A 183 16.07 -1.52 26.65
CA GLY A 183 15.32 -2.36 25.69
C GLY A 183 15.03 -1.70 24.34
N TYR A 184 15.56 -0.51 24.07
CA TYR A 184 15.49 0.20 22.80
C TYR A 184 16.77 0.03 22.00
N PHE A 185 16.63 -0.41 20.75
CA PHE A 185 17.72 -0.56 19.80
C PHE A 185 17.57 0.51 18.74
N TYR A 186 18.59 1.35 18.59
CA TYR A 186 18.61 2.47 17.65
C TYR A 186 19.56 2.17 16.50
N TYR A 187 19.02 2.02 15.29
CA TYR A 187 19.79 1.87 14.07
C TYR A 187 19.68 3.13 13.23
N THR A 188 20.79 3.82 13.03
CA THR A 188 20.82 5.00 12.15
C THR A 188 20.55 4.55 10.72
N ILE A 189 19.47 5.05 10.11
CA ILE A 189 19.08 4.78 8.71
C ILE A 189 19.85 5.71 7.78
N SER A 190 19.86 7.00 8.11
CA SER A 190 20.52 8.04 7.31
C SER A 190 20.82 9.24 8.19
N LYS A 191 21.91 9.94 7.87
CA LYS A 191 22.35 11.12 8.59
C LYS A 191 22.82 12.16 7.59
N THR A 192 22.27 13.36 7.68
CA THR A 192 22.69 14.52 6.89
C THR A 192 23.43 15.48 7.80
N SER A 193 24.69 15.74 7.48
CA SER A 193 25.53 16.69 8.21
C SER A 193 26.15 17.70 7.25
N VAL A 194 26.17 18.96 7.64
CA VAL A 194 26.91 20.03 6.96
C VAL A 194 27.97 20.52 7.93
N LEU A 195 29.24 20.43 7.52
CA LEU A 195 30.40 20.68 8.39
C LEU A 195 30.28 19.86 9.69
N SER A 196 30.42 20.49 10.85
CA SER A 196 30.35 19.83 12.16
C SER A 196 28.93 19.69 12.73
N TRP A 197 27.89 20.06 11.98
CA TRP A 197 26.50 20.08 12.47
C TRP A 197 25.68 18.95 11.85
N ASN A 198 24.99 18.19 12.69
CA ASN A 198 24.02 17.19 12.24
C ASN A 198 22.69 17.92 12.01
N LEU A 199 22.22 17.96 10.76
CA LEU A 199 20.96 18.61 10.42
C LEU A 199 19.79 17.67 10.68
N HIS A 200 19.83 16.48 10.09
CA HIS A 200 18.73 15.50 10.16
C HIS A 200 19.28 14.09 10.36
N THR A 201 18.66 13.32 11.26
CA THR A 201 19.03 11.93 11.53
C THR A 201 17.78 11.07 11.56
N ARG A 202 17.63 10.20 10.58
CA ARG A 202 16.56 9.20 10.56
C ARG A 202 17.06 7.92 11.22
N THR A 203 16.30 7.40 12.17
CA THR A 203 16.67 6.24 13.00
C THR A 203 15.54 5.22 13.02
N LEU A 204 15.85 3.95 12.79
CA LEU A 204 14.95 2.83 13.05
C LEU A 204 15.09 2.47 14.53
N VAL A 205 13.97 2.44 15.24
CA VAL A 205 13.91 2.09 16.66
C VAL A 205 13.12 0.80 16.82
N ILE A 206 13.75 -0.20 17.41
CA ILE A 206 13.11 -1.45 17.84
C ILE A 206 12.99 -1.38 19.36
N LYS A 207 11.77 -1.40 19.88
CA LYS A 207 11.51 -1.50 21.31
C LYS A 207 11.16 -2.94 21.64
N PHE A 208 11.87 -3.49 22.61
CA PHE A 208 11.59 -4.78 23.21
C PHE A 208 10.76 -4.61 24.49
N ALA A 209 9.75 -5.45 24.67
CA ALA A 209 9.05 -5.56 25.96
C ALA A 209 9.92 -6.32 26.97
N ASP A 210 10.63 -7.35 26.47
CA ASP A 210 11.64 -8.14 27.16
C ASP A 210 12.63 -8.71 26.11
N SER A 211 13.62 -9.50 26.54
CA SER A 211 14.63 -10.06 25.62
C SER A 211 14.07 -11.02 24.55
N GLN A 212 12.81 -11.44 24.67
CA GLN A 212 12.16 -12.37 23.76
C GLN A 212 11.18 -11.69 22.80
N THR A 213 10.59 -10.56 23.19
CA THR A 213 9.43 -9.99 22.50
C THR A 213 9.67 -8.55 22.06
N ILE A 214 9.53 -8.31 20.76
CA ILE A 214 9.48 -6.96 20.20
C ILE A 214 8.09 -6.36 20.47
N GLU A 215 8.05 -5.21 21.13
CA GLU A 215 6.82 -4.44 21.35
C GLU A 215 6.42 -3.66 20.09
N TRP A 216 7.38 -2.96 19.47
CA TRP A 216 7.17 -2.28 18.19
C TRP A 216 8.47 -1.95 17.47
N ILE A 217 8.35 -1.69 16.17
CA ILE A 217 9.40 -1.13 15.31
C ILE A 217 8.85 0.16 14.69
N LYS A 218 9.58 1.28 14.83
CA LYS A 218 9.19 2.60 14.32
C LYS A 218 10.40 3.35 13.73
N VAL A 219 10.13 4.39 12.96
CA VAL A 219 11.15 5.35 12.51
C VAL A 219 10.99 6.65 13.29
N HIS A 220 12.10 7.24 13.70
CA HIS A 220 12.19 8.53 14.36
C HIS A 220 13.16 9.43 13.58
N GLU A 221 12.84 10.72 13.47
CA GLU A 221 13.59 11.74 12.73
C GLU A 221 13.90 12.95 13.59
#